data_AF-A0A8B7DPV2-F1
#
_entry.id   AF-A0A8B7DPV2-F1
#
_cell.length_a   1.000
_cell.length_b   1.000
_cell.length_c   1.000
_cell.angle_alpha   90.00
_cell.angle_beta   90.00
_cell.angle_gamma   90.00
#
_symmetry.space_group_name_H-M   'P 1'
#
loop_
_entity.id
_entity.type
_entity.pdbx_description
1 polymer ?
#
loop_
_entity_poly.entity_id
_entity_poly.type
_entity_poly.pdbx_seq_one_letter_code
_entity_poly.pdbx_strand_id
1 'polypeptide(L)'
;MNLTDMKLPQVGSEKLELALLTFFDQFKKIYIGDQINKSSKVYQVISAHLGIIDESAMLELYTRKIITNMKYWSHSEKIISATLNLLNDLSIGFTFYLHLVTLENISTRITPNSSSTFDACETKSLIVGLCRDLRGLAFAFNTKNSFQMLFSWLYPECTKLIQRILEMSYHDPDIANCVLKLMCELTQNRSQRLQFDIMVADGILLFREISKTLVTYGSRIQTVSSYPSDKLYNTKLKGISICFNMLKAALSGGYVNFGVMRLYGDSSLDNAIGVFVKLLESVEQRNLLEYPKLSKSYYTLVETVTEHHIDHICKLDPQVLMYIISTVSEGLTALDLGISTGCCSALDHIISYFFTNCQKANKNDSTKDQHAALKLLDLRSEIFQQMLATIMNIVMFEDCRNM
;
A
#
# COMPACT_ATOMS: atom_id res chain seq x y z
N MET A 1 24.43 -44.57 26.83
CA MET A 1 24.01 -45.20 25.56
C MET A 1 24.19 -44.15 24.47
N ASN A 2 25.33 -44.17 23.79
CA ASN A 2 25.60 -43.32 22.63
C ASN A 2 24.96 -43.99 21.41
N LEU A 3 23.86 -43.42 20.92
CA LEU A 3 23.17 -43.86 19.70
C LEU A 3 23.55 -42.95 18.52
N THR A 4 24.84 -42.83 18.26
CA THR A 4 25.34 -42.33 16.97
C THR A 4 26.13 -43.44 16.31
N ASP A 5 25.52 -44.02 15.28
CA ASP A 5 26.11 -45.06 14.45
C ASP A 5 27.25 -44.46 13.62
N MET A 6 28.49 -44.75 14.02
CA MET A 6 29.74 -44.31 13.39
C MET A 6 30.08 -45.10 12.11
N LYS A 7 29.11 -45.76 11.47
CA LYS A 7 29.33 -46.65 10.31
C LYS A 7 28.35 -46.48 9.14
N LEU A 8 27.91 -45.26 8.84
CA LEU A 8 27.40 -44.94 7.49
C LEU A 8 28.39 -44.01 6.78
N PRO A 9 29.01 -44.45 5.66
CA PRO A 9 29.81 -43.57 4.83
C PRO A 9 28.92 -42.48 4.20
N GLN A 10 29.51 -41.42 3.67
CA GLN A 10 28.85 -40.47 2.78
C GLN A 10 28.27 -41.18 1.53
N VAL A 11 27.11 -41.84 1.65
CA VAL A 11 26.49 -42.65 0.57
C VAL A 11 25.10 -42.11 0.25
N GLY A 12 25.03 -40.83 -0.12
CA GLY A 12 23.93 -40.34 -0.91
C GLY A 12 24.35 -40.32 -2.38
N SER A 13 23.49 -40.75 -3.31
CA SER A 13 23.72 -40.49 -4.74
C SER A 13 23.20 -39.10 -5.08
N GLU A 14 24.09 -38.18 -5.46
CA GLU A 14 23.68 -36.82 -5.86
C GLU A 14 22.67 -36.85 -7.00
N LYS A 15 22.82 -37.81 -7.93
CA LYS A 15 21.91 -37.99 -9.06
C LYS A 15 20.52 -38.41 -8.59
N LEU A 16 20.43 -39.32 -7.62
CA LEU A 16 19.14 -39.74 -7.05
C LEU A 16 18.48 -38.59 -6.29
N GLU A 17 19.27 -37.82 -5.56
CA GLU A 17 18.79 -36.68 -4.79
C GLU A 17 18.21 -35.58 -5.70
N LEU A 18 18.93 -35.24 -6.77
CA LEU A 18 18.44 -34.30 -7.79
C LEU A 18 17.20 -34.83 -8.52
N ALA A 19 17.13 -36.14 -8.78
CA ALA A 19 15.94 -36.76 -9.37
C ALA A 19 14.73 -36.68 -8.43
N LEU A 20 14.93 -36.89 -7.12
CA LEU A 20 13.87 -36.72 -6.11
C LEU A 20 13.42 -35.26 -6.01
N LEU A 21 14.34 -34.30 -6.00
CA LEU A 21 14.00 -32.87 -6.02
C LEU A 21 13.22 -32.49 -7.28
N THR A 22 13.59 -33.05 -8.44
CA THR A 22 12.86 -32.83 -9.70
C THR A 22 11.47 -33.46 -9.64
N PHE A 23 11.34 -34.67 -9.07
CA PHE A 23 10.04 -35.30 -8.84
C PHE A 23 9.16 -34.42 -7.94
N PHE A 24 9.70 -33.89 -6.85
CA PHE A 24 8.98 -33.00 -5.94
C PHE A 24 8.52 -31.70 -6.62
N ASP A 25 9.35 -31.10 -7.47
CA ASP A 25 8.97 -29.94 -8.28
C ASP A 25 7.80 -30.26 -9.23
N GLN A 26 7.90 -31.36 -9.99
CA GLN A 26 6.86 -31.77 -10.93
C GLN A 26 5.56 -32.18 -10.23
N PHE A 27 5.67 -32.92 -9.11
CA PHE A 27 4.53 -33.32 -8.30
C PHE A 27 3.74 -32.11 -7.83
N LYS A 28 4.44 -31.08 -7.33
CA LYS A 28 3.82 -29.83 -6.92
C LYS A 28 3.10 -29.17 -8.09
N LYS A 29 3.77 -28.99 -9.24
CA LYS A 29 3.17 -28.32 -10.42
C LYS A 29 1.88 -28.97 -10.92
N ILE A 30 1.74 -30.28 -10.76
CA ILE A 30 0.60 -31.05 -11.29
C ILE A 30 -0.49 -31.23 -10.22
N TYR A 31 -0.11 -31.40 -8.96
CA TYR A 31 -1.02 -31.86 -7.90
C TYR A 31 -1.11 -30.93 -6.67
N ILE A 32 -0.44 -29.77 -6.66
CA ILE A 32 -0.46 -28.79 -5.56
C ILE A 32 -0.58 -27.34 -6.12
N GLY A 33 -1.76 -26.70 -5.99
CA GLY A 33 -2.09 -25.35 -6.50
C GLY A 33 -3.55 -25.18 -6.99
N ASP A 34 -3.99 -23.96 -7.31
CA ASP A 34 -5.42 -23.68 -7.60
C ASP A 34 -5.93 -24.21 -8.95
N GLN A 35 -5.04 -24.57 -9.87
CA GLN A 35 -5.36 -25.08 -11.22
C GLN A 35 -5.37 -26.63 -11.30
N ILE A 36 -5.40 -27.34 -10.16
CA ILE A 36 -5.41 -28.81 -10.17
C ILE A 36 -6.77 -29.32 -10.64
N ASN A 37 -6.75 -30.29 -11.55
CA ASN A 37 -7.88 -31.15 -11.81
C ASN A 37 -8.27 -31.92 -10.52
N LYS A 38 -9.28 -31.42 -9.79
CA LYS A 38 -9.84 -32.05 -8.56
C LYS A 38 -10.35 -33.50 -8.76
N SER A 39 -10.27 -34.04 -9.97
CA SER A 39 -10.59 -35.43 -10.31
C SER A 39 -9.43 -36.43 -10.11
N SER A 40 -8.24 -35.96 -9.69
CA SER A 40 -7.07 -36.83 -9.53
C SER A 40 -7.21 -37.77 -8.33
N LYS A 41 -7.08 -39.09 -8.57
CA LYS A 41 -7.04 -40.13 -7.53
C LYS A 41 -5.66 -40.32 -6.91
N VAL A 42 -4.69 -39.44 -7.20
CA VAL A 42 -3.30 -39.59 -6.74
C VAL A 42 -3.20 -39.67 -5.22
N TYR A 43 -3.91 -38.82 -4.47
CA TYR A 43 -3.88 -38.87 -3.01
C TYR A 43 -4.50 -40.15 -2.44
N GLN A 44 -5.45 -40.80 -3.15
CA GLN A 44 -5.96 -42.11 -2.73
C GLN A 44 -4.87 -43.18 -2.83
N VAL A 45 -4.07 -43.16 -3.90
CA VAL A 45 -2.98 -44.11 -4.13
C VAL A 45 -1.83 -43.85 -3.16
N ILE A 46 -1.43 -42.59 -2.99
CA ILE A 46 -0.33 -42.20 -2.09
C ILE A 46 -0.72 -42.43 -0.62
N SER A 47 -1.97 -42.14 -0.24
CA SER A 47 -2.45 -42.44 1.11
C SER A 47 -2.36 -43.94 1.42
N ALA A 48 -2.77 -44.79 0.47
CA ALA A 48 -2.72 -46.25 0.65
C ALA A 48 -1.30 -46.83 0.77
N HIS A 49 -0.30 -46.24 0.09
CA HIS A 49 1.06 -46.81 0.01
C HIS A 49 2.10 -46.07 0.87
N LEU A 50 1.92 -44.77 1.07
CA LEU A 50 2.88 -43.89 1.73
C LEU A 50 2.29 -43.18 2.96
N GLY A 51 1.00 -43.37 3.25
CA GLY A 51 0.33 -42.76 4.41
C GLY A 51 0.15 -41.25 4.31
N ILE A 52 0.35 -40.64 3.14
CA ILE A 52 0.19 -39.19 2.92
C ILE A 52 -1.25 -38.96 2.50
N ILE A 53 -2.05 -38.44 3.44
CA ILE A 53 -3.51 -38.40 3.34
C ILE A 53 -3.98 -37.16 2.57
N ASP A 54 -3.27 -36.05 2.71
CA ASP A 54 -3.65 -34.76 2.16
C ASP A 54 -2.44 -33.88 1.81
N GLU A 55 -2.73 -32.67 1.32
CA GLU A 55 -1.72 -31.67 0.98
C GLU A 55 -0.89 -31.23 2.20
N SER A 56 -1.46 -31.28 3.42
CA SER A 56 -0.77 -30.92 4.65
C SER A 56 0.31 -31.94 5.02
N ALA A 57 0.00 -33.23 4.94
CA ALA A 57 0.97 -34.31 5.12
C ALA A 57 2.04 -34.29 4.02
N MET A 58 1.66 -33.94 2.79
CA MET A 58 2.62 -33.80 1.69
C MET A 58 3.59 -32.64 1.95
N LEU A 59 3.10 -31.51 2.46
CA LEU A 59 3.92 -30.38 2.85
C LEU A 59 4.94 -30.75 3.94
N GLU A 60 4.52 -31.52 4.96
CA GLU A 60 5.45 -31.97 6.01
C GLU A 60 6.61 -32.79 5.40
N LEU A 61 6.32 -33.60 4.38
CA LEU A 61 7.34 -34.34 3.64
C LEU A 61 8.29 -33.39 2.89
N TYR A 62 7.78 -32.35 2.22
CA TYR A 62 8.62 -31.32 1.58
C TYR A 62 9.52 -30.62 2.60
N THR A 63 8.96 -30.16 3.73
CA THR A 63 9.71 -29.46 4.78
C THR A 63 10.80 -30.36 5.35
N ARG A 64 10.47 -31.61 5.67
CA ARG A 64 11.45 -32.58 6.15
C ARG A 64 12.56 -32.81 5.13
N LYS A 65 12.21 -32.94 3.85
CA LYS A 65 13.18 -33.15 2.76
C LYS A 65 14.13 -31.96 2.60
N ILE A 66 13.60 -30.73 2.63
CA ILE A 66 14.40 -29.50 2.57
C ILE A 66 15.37 -29.45 3.75
N ILE A 67 14.90 -29.70 4.97
CA ILE A 67 15.74 -29.72 6.18
C ILE A 67 16.84 -30.79 6.08
N THR A 68 16.49 -32.02 5.65
CA THR A 68 17.44 -33.10 5.45
C THR A 68 18.51 -32.72 4.42
N ASN A 69 18.12 -32.08 3.32
CA ASN A 69 19.08 -31.68 2.30
C ASN A 69 20.00 -30.56 2.77
N MET A 70 19.47 -29.55 3.46
CA MET A 70 20.30 -28.49 4.04
C MET A 70 21.27 -29.02 5.11
N LYS A 71 20.87 -30.04 5.88
CA LYS A 71 21.69 -30.62 6.96
C LYS A 71 22.77 -31.58 6.46
N TYR A 72 22.46 -32.41 5.46
CA TYR A 72 23.32 -33.52 5.05
C TYR A 72 23.94 -33.35 3.66
N TRP A 73 23.52 -32.37 2.85
CA TRP A 73 24.05 -32.11 1.51
C TRP A 73 24.68 -30.72 1.37
N SER A 74 25.09 -30.10 2.49
CA SER A 74 25.69 -28.76 2.58
C SER A 74 26.97 -28.54 1.74
N HIS A 75 27.55 -29.61 1.22
CA HIS A 75 28.79 -29.66 0.44
C HIS A 75 28.52 -29.77 -1.07
N SER A 76 27.27 -30.04 -1.48
CA SER A 76 26.88 -30.11 -2.88
C SER A 76 26.07 -28.89 -3.28
N GLU A 77 26.72 -27.91 -3.92
CA GLU A 77 26.11 -26.66 -4.35
C GLU A 77 24.89 -26.91 -5.27
N LYS A 78 24.94 -27.93 -6.11
CA LYS A 78 23.84 -28.31 -7.01
C LYS A 78 22.59 -28.72 -6.25
N ILE A 79 22.73 -29.54 -5.21
CA ILE A 79 21.60 -30.01 -4.39
C ILE A 79 21.06 -28.88 -3.54
N ILE A 80 21.93 -28.03 -2.97
CA ILE A 80 21.51 -26.86 -2.19
C ILE A 80 20.71 -25.90 -3.08
N SER A 81 21.24 -25.55 -4.26
CA SER A 81 20.56 -24.68 -5.21
C SER A 81 19.19 -25.23 -5.60
N ALA A 82 19.11 -26.52 -5.97
CA ALA A 82 17.85 -27.18 -6.29
C ALA A 82 16.88 -27.24 -5.08
N THR A 83 17.40 -27.44 -3.87
CA THR A 83 16.60 -27.46 -2.62
C THR A 83 16.06 -26.08 -2.26
N LEU A 84 16.86 -25.03 -2.45
CA LEU A 84 16.45 -23.64 -2.24
C LEU A 84 15.44 -23.19 -3.29
N ASN A 85 15.61 -23.62 -4.55
CA ASN A 85 14.60 -23.40 -5.59
C ASN A 85 13.28 -24.09 -5.23
N LEU A 86 13.33 -25.34 -4.76
CA LEU A 86 12.14 -26.04 -4.29
C LEU A 86 11.47 -25.32 -3.10
N LEU A 87 12.25 -24.82 -2.14
CA LEU A 87 11.75 -24.03 -1.02
C LEU A 87 11.09 -22.72 -1.48
N ASN A 88 11.73 -22.02 -2.41
CA ASN A 88 11.20 -20.79 -2.99
C ASN A 88 9.91 -21.03 -3.80
N ASP A 89 9.88 -22.10 -4.59
CA ASP A 89 8.70 -22.46 -5.34
C ASP A 89 7.58 -22.87 -4.39
N LEU A 90 7.89 -23.69 -3.39
CA LEU A 90 6.92 -24.15 -2.40
C LEU A 90 6.37 -22.98 -1.58
N SER A 91 7.21 -22.01 -1.22
CA SER A 91 6.76 -20.81 -0.49
C SER A 91 5.74 -20.02 -1.32
N ILE A 92 5.89 -19.89 -2.64
CA ILE A 92 4.92 -19.13 -3.46
C ILE A 92 3.51 -19.77 -3.44
N GLY A 93 3.41 -21.10 -3.58
CA GLY A 93 2.12 -21.81 -3.60
C GLY A 93 1.52 -22.06 -2.22
N PHE A 94 2.35 -22.47 -1.26
CA PHE A 94 1.92 -22.74 0.11
C PHE A 94 1.53 -21.46 0.85
N THR A 95 2.20 -20.34 0.60
CA THR A 95 1.83 -19.04 1.18
C THR A 95 0.40 -18.66 0.76
N PHE A 96 0.00 -18.95 -0.49
CA PHE A 96 -1.38 -18.71 -0.94
C PHE A 96 -2.41 -19.60 -0.21
N TYR A 97 -2.14 -20.89 -0.06
CA TYR A 97 -2.99 -21.80 0.73
C TYR A 97 -3.06 -21.38 2.21
N LEU A 98 -1.92 -21.04 2.82
CA LEU A 98 -1.86 -20.54 4.18
C LEU A 98 -2.65 -19.24 4.32
N HIS A 99 -2.60 -18.35 3.32
CA HIS A 99 -3.42 -17.15 3.29
C HIS A 99 -4.90 -17.46 3.19
N LEU A 100 -5.33 -18.41 2.36
CA LEU A 100 -6.74 -18.83 2.29
C LEU A 100 -7.24 -19.35 3.63
N VAL A 101 -6.48 -20.27 4.26
CA VAL A 101 -6.81 -20.79 5.60
C VAL A 101 -6.82 -19.66 6.64
N THR A 102 -5.86 -18.74 6.58
CA THR A 102 -5.79 -17.59 7.50
C THR A 102 -6.96 -16.63 7.27
N LEU A 103 -7.39 -16.40 6.02
CA LEU A 103 -8.54 -15.58 5.68
C LEU A 103 -9.84 -16.20 6.20
N GLU A 104 -10.03 -17.51 6.06
CA GLU A 104 -11.18 -18.23 6.63
C GLU A 104 -11.18 -18.13 8.16
N ASN A 105 -10.02 -18.33 8.80
CA ASN A 105 -9.86 -18.19 10.24
C ASN A 105 -10.15 -16.76 10.74
N ILE A 106 -9.73 -15.72 10.00
CA ILE A 106 -10.01 -14.33 10.38
C ILE A 106 -11.49 -13.98 10.12
N SER A 107 -12.05 -14.42 8.99
CA SER A 107 -13.44 -14.18 8.62
C SER A 107 -14.42 -14.76 9.65
N THR A 108 -14.18 -16.00 10.07
CA THR A 108 -14.98 -16.66 11.12
C THR A 108 -14.90 -15.93 12.47
N ARG A 109 -13.72 -15.40 12.83
CA ARG A 109 -13.49 -14.66 14.08
C ARG A 109 -14.06 -13.24 14.11
N ILE A 110 -14.24 -12.60 12.96
CA ILE A 110 -14.73 -11.21 12.84
C ILE A 110 -16.27 -11.15 12.75
N THR A 111 -16.95 -12.30 12.68
CA THR A 111 -18.42 -12.40 12.60
C THR A 111 -19.06 -11.97 13.94
N PRO A 112 -20.15 -11.16 13.95
CA PRO A 112 -20.57 -10.41 15.14
C PRO A 112 -21.17 -11.25 16.28
N ASN A 113 -21.22 -12.58 16.15
CA ASN A 113 -21.86 -13.49 17.11
C ASN A 113 -20.90 -14.46 17.83
N SER A 114 -19.57 -14.38 17.64
CA SER A 114 -18.66 -15.24 18.41
C SER A 114 -18.34 -14.64 19.77
N SER A 115 -19.13 -15.01 20.77
CA SER A 115 -18.78 -14.95 22.20
C SER A 115 -17.69 -15.98 22.53
N SER A 116 -16.57 -15.95 21.82
CA SER A 116 -15.43 -16.81 22.10
C SER A 116 -14.24 -15.95 22.50
N THR A 117 -13.90 -16.05 23.78
CA THR A 117 -12.63 -15.63 24.36
C THR A 117 -11.49 -16.35 23.63
N PHE A 118 -11.04 -15.79 22.51
CA PHE A 118 -9.77 -16.14 21.87
C PHE A 118 -8.83 -14.94 21.96
N ASP A 119 -7.55 -15.23 22.18
CA ASP A 119 -6.56 -14.27 22.62
C ASP A 119 -6.43 -13.12 21.60
N ALA A 120 -6.72 -11.90 22.04
CA ALA A 120 -6.65 -10.71 21.17
C ALA A 120 -5.25 -10.56 20.56
N CYS A 121 -4.22 -11.06 21.27
CA CYS A 121 -2.84 -11.08 20.82
C CYS A 121 -2.61 -12.02 19.62
N GLU A 122 -3.18 -13.22 19.63
CA GLU A 122 -3.02 -14.21 18.55
C GLU A 122 -3.72 -13.73 17.27
N THR A 123 -4.95 -13.23 17.40
CA THR A 123 -5.70 -12.69 16.25
C THR A 123 -5.02 -11.45 15.67
N LYS A 124 -4.48 -10.57 16.53
CA LYS A 124 -3.64 -9.45 16.09
C LYS A 124 -2.42 -9.92 15.29
N SER A 125 -1.71 -10.93 15.79
CA SER A 125 -0.53 -11.49 15.11
C SER A 125 -0.88 -12.06 13.73
N LEU A 126 -1.99 -12.81 13.63
CA LEU A 126 -2.47 -13.37 12.36
C LEU A 126 -2.83 -12.28 11.34
N ILE A 127 -3.56 -11.24 11.77
CA ILE A 127 -3.92 -10.11 10.89
C ILE A 127 -2.66 -9.39 10.41
N VAL A 128 -1.73 -9.10 11.32
CA VAL A 128 -0.48 -8.41 10.99
C VAL A 128 0.38 -9.25 10.03
N GLY A 129 0.47 -10.57 10.26
CA GLY A 129 1.17 -11.51 9.39
C GLY A 129 0.58 -11.51 7.98
N LEU A 130 -0.73 -11.77 7.88
CA LEU A 130 -1.46 -11.75 6.61
C LEU A 130 -1.24 -10.45 5.83
N CYS A 131 -1.40 -9.28 6.47
CA CYS A 131 -1.22 -8.00 5.77
C CYS A 131 0.23 -7.79 5.30
N ARG A 132 1.23 -8.28 6.05
CA ARG A 132 2.64 -8.16 5.67
C ARG A 132 2.99 -9.08 4.51
N ASP A 133 2.49 -10.31 4.55
CA ASP A 133 2.76 -11.32 3.53
C ASP A 133 2.06 -10.95 2.21
N LEU A 134 0.78 -10.54 2.26
CA LEU A 134 0.08 -9.99 1.09
C LEU A 134 0.77 -8.76 0.51
N ARG A 135 1.32 -7.90 1.38
CA ARG A 135 2.09 -6.74 0.93
C ARG A 135 3.39 -7.16 0.25
N GLY A 136 4.07 -8.20 0.76
CA GLY A 136 5.25 -8.78 0.15
C GLY A 136 4.97 -9.38 -1.23
N LEU A 137 3.86 -10.12 -1.35
CA LEU A 137 3.39 -10.64 -2.64
C LEU A 137 3.07 -9.51 -3.62
N ALA A 138 2.30 -8.51 -3.17
CA ALA A 138 2.01 -7.33 -3.97
C ALA A 138 3.31 -6.63 -4.41
N PHE A 139 4.31 -6.52 -3.54
CA PHE A 139 5.60 -5.92 -3.88
C PHE A 139 6.37 -6.73 -4.96
N ALA A 140 6.30 -8.06 -4.90
CA ALA A 140 6.99 -8.95 -5.85
C ALA A 140 6.31 -8.97 -7.24
N PHE A 141 4.99 -8.79 -7.29
CA PHE A 141 4.22 -8.77 -8.54
C PHE A 141 4.39 -7.44 -9.27
N ASN A 142 5.42 -7.40 -10.11
CA ASN A 142 5.81 -6.23 -10.92
C ASN A 142 5.31 -6.29 -12.37
N THR A 143 4.54 -7.32 -12.76
CA THR A 143 3.97 -7.42 -14.11
C THR A 143 2.46 -7.23 -14.07
N LYS A 144 1.87 -6.71 -15.16
CA LYS A 144 0.42 -6.55 -15.32
C LYS A 144 -0.35 -7.83 -14.98
N ASN A 145 0.05 -8.96 -15.58
CA ASN A 145 -0.68 -10.22 -15.43
C ASN A 145 -0.62 -10.77 -14.00
N SER A 146 0.56 -10.73 -13.36
CA SER A 146 0.70 -11.20 -11.97
C SER A 146 -0.09 -10.32 -10.99
N PHE A 147 -0.07 -9.00 -11.20
CA PHE A 147 -0.84 -8.08 -10.37
C PHE A 147 -2.36 -8.25 -10.58
N GLN A 148 -2.80 -8.44 -11.81
CA GLN A 148 -4.21 -8.68 -12.12
C GLN A 148 -4.72 -9.97 -11.49
N MET A 149 -3.92 -11.05 -11.50
CA MET A 149 -4.27 -12.30 -10.80
C MET A 149 -4.39 -12.12 -9.28
N LEU A 150 -3.51 -11.31 -8.69
CA LEU A 150 -3.61 -10.99 -7.27
C LEU A 150 -4.88 -10.18 -6.97
N PHE A 151 -5.17 -9.17 -7.79
CA PHE A 151 -6.31 -8.30 -7.58
C PHE A 151 -7.64 -9.05 -7.77
N SER A 152 -7.74 -9.93 -8.78
CA SER A 152 -8.93 -10.74 -9.02
C SER A 152 -9.19 -11.75 -7.90
N TRP A 153 -8.15 -12.21 -7.21
CA TRP A 153 -8.29 -13.02 -6.00
C TRP A 153 -8.65 -12.19 -4.76
N LEU A 154 -8.07 -11.00 -4.62
CA LEU A 154 -8.29 -10.13 -3.47
C LEU A 154 -9.71 -9.53 -3.46
N TYR A 155 -10.19 -9.10 -4.62
CA TYR A 155 -11.49 -8.46 -4.78
C TYR A 155 -12.57 -9.50 -5.16
N PRO A 156 -13.77 -9.50 -4.53
CA PRO A 156 -14.27 -8.53 -3.55
C PRO A 156 -14.18 -8.98 -2.08
N GLU A 157 -13.92 -10.26 -1.80
CA GLU A 157 -14.12 -10.80 -0.45
C GLU A 157 -12.98 -10.45 0.52
N CYS A 158 -11.72 -10.51 0.07
CA CYS A 158 -10.59 -10.13 0.92
C CYS A 158 -10.58 -8.62 1.17
N THR A 159 -10.92 -7.79 0.17
CA THR A 159 -11.02 -6.32 0.35
C THR A 159 -12.09 -5.95 1.38
N LYS A 160 -13.27 -6.60 1.36
CA LYS A 160 -14.31 -6.41 2.39
C LYS A 160 -13.81 -6.79 3.80
N LEU A 161 -13.07 -7.89 3.92
CA LEU A 161 -12.49 -8.31 5.19
C LEU A 161 -11.48 -7.28 5.70
N ILE A 162 -10.59 -6.79 4.83
CA ILE A 162 -9.60 -5.76 5.15
C ILE A 162 -10.28 -4.47 5.63
N GLN A 163 -11.36 -4.04 4.96
CA GLN A 163 -12.14 -2.89 5.41
C GLN A 163 -12.69 -3.10 6.83
N ARG A 164 -13.29 -4.27 7.10
CA ARG A 164 -13.86 -4.58 8.41
C ARG A 164 -12.80 -4.65 9.52
N ILE A 165 -11.61 -5.19 9.23
CA ILE A 165 -10.46 -5.18 10.14
C ILE A 165 -10.09 -3.74 10.49
N LEU A 166 -9.97 -2.86 9.50
CA LEU A 166 -9.63 -1.46 9.72
C LEU A 166 -10.70 -0.73 10.54
N GLU A 167 -11.98 -1.04 10.29
CA GLU A 167 -13.09 -0.49 11.07
C GLU A 167 -13.04 -0.88 12.55
N MET A 168 -12.66 -2.12 12.85
CA MET A 168 -12.62 -2.62 14.23
C MET A 168 -11.33 -2.24 14.97
N SER A 169 -10.23 -2.01 14.25
CA SER A 169 -8.89 -1.90 14.83
C SER A 169 -8.15 -0.60 14.48
N TYR A 170 -8.86 0.47 14.12
CA TYR A 170 -8.26 1.77 13.79
C TYR A 170 -7.48 2.41 14.96
N HIS A 171 -7.81 2.07 16.21
CA HIS A 171 -7.09 2.53 17.40
C HIS A 171 -5.73 1.86 17.60
N ASP A 172 -5.53 0.66 17.04
CA ASP A 172 -4.29 -0.09 17.18
C ASP A 172 -3.35 0.23 16.02
N PRO A 173 -2.27 1.00 16.25
CA PRO A 173 -1.37 1.41 15.19
C PRO A 173 -0.65 0.23 14.54
N ASP A 174 -0.50 -0.92 15.20
CA ASP A 174 0.18 -2.06 14.60
C ASP A 174 -0.67 -2.68 13.49
N ILE A 175 -1.97 -2.84 13.74
CA ILE A 175 -2.92 -3.38 12.76
C ILE A 175 -3.22 -2.33 11.69
N ALA A 176 -3.62 -1.13 12.10
CA ALA A 176 -4.00 -0.06 11.18
C ALA A 176 -2.86 0.28 10.21
N ASN A 177 -1.63 0.43 10.70
CA ASN A 177 -0.49 0.71 9.81
C ASN A 177 -0.17 -0.44 8.86
N CYS A 178 -0.38 -1.70 9.26
CA CYS A 178 -0.16 -2.85 8.37
C CYS A 178 -1.19 -2.90 7.25
N VAL A 179 -2.47 -2.68 7.58
CA VAL A 179 -3.55 -2.58 6.58
C VAL A 179 -3.31 -1.41 5.63
N LEU A 180 -3.03 -0.21 6.16
CA LEU A 180 -2.77 0.97 5.34
C LEU A 180 -1.54 0.78 4.43
N LYS A 181 -0.49 0.11 4.91
CA LYS A 181 0.68 -0.21 4.09
C LYS A 181 0.39 -1.21 2.97
N LEU A 182 -0.46 -2.20 3.22
CA LEU A 182 -0.92 -3.13 2.20
C LEU A 182 -1.71 -2.37 1.12
N MET A 183 -2.70 -1.56 1.51
CA MET A 183 -3.50 -0.78 0.57
C MET A 183 -2.67 0.24 -0.20
N CYS A 184 -1.70 0.90 0.46
CA CYS A 184 -0.74 1.78 -0.19
C CYS A 184 0.10 1.03 -1.22
N GLU A 185 0.56 -0.18 -0.89
CA GLU A 185 1.33 -1.00 -1.83
C GLU A 185 0.52 -1.36 -3.07
N LEU A 186 -0.78 -1.65 -2.96
CA LEU A 186 -1.64 -1.94 -4.13
C LEU A 186 -1.76 -0.75 -5.10
N THR A 187 -1.58 0.49 -4.63
CA THR A 187 -1.63 1.70 -5.48
C THR A 187 -0.31 2.04 -6.19
N GLN A 188 0.78 1.37 -5.84
CA GLN A 188 2.10 1.69 -6.42
C GLN A 188 2.18 1.18 -7.86
N ASN A 189 2.37 2.06 -8.84
CA ASN A 189 2.54 1.66 -10.24
C ASN A 189 4.01 1.33 -10.59
N ARG A 190 4.61 0.35 -9.90
CA ARG A 190 5.97 -0.10 -10.24
C ARG A 190 5.97 -0.86 -11.55
N SER A 191 6.94 -0.57 -12.40
CA SER A 191 7.12 -1.25 -13.69
C SER A 191 5.87 -1.26 -14.58
N GLN A 192 5.03 -0.21 -14.49
CA GLN A 192 3.77 -0.09 -15.24
C GLN A 192 2.77 -1.25 -14.98
N ARG A 193 2.82 -1.88 -13.81
CA ARG A 193 1.93 -3.01 -13.48
C ARG A 193 0.45 -2.64 -13.36
N LEU A 194 0.11 -1.36 -13.12
CA LEU A 194 -1.29 -0.89 -12.99
C LEU A 194 -1.90 -0.51 -14.35
N GLN A 195 -1.37 -1.04 -15.45
CA GLN A 195 -1.93 -0.80 -16.78
C GLN A 195 -3.09 -1.79 -17.06
N PHE A 196 -4.26 -1.50 -16.50
CA PHE A 196 -5.47 -2.29 -16.78
C PHE A 196 -5.90 -2.14 -18.23
N ASP A 197 -6.55 -3.17 -18.77
CA ASP A 197 -7.22 -3.06 -20.06
C ASP A 197 -8.41 -2.10 -19.94
N ILE A 198 -8.66 -1.29 -20.97
CA ILE A 198 -9.78 -0.32 -21.02
C ILE A 198 -11.13 -1.03 -20.82
N MET A 199 -11.20 -2.30 -21.20
CA MET A 199 -12.42 -3.13 -21.08
C MET A 199 -12.70 -3.63 -19.65
N VAL A 200 -11.75 -3.47 -18.72
CA VAL A 200 -11.83 -4.04 -17.38
C VAL A 200 -11.95 -2.92 -16.34
N ALA A 201 -12.91 -3.04 -15.44
CA ALA A 201 -13.20 -2.03 -14.41
C ALA A 201 -12.23 -2.05 -13.21
N ASP A 202 -11.21 -2.91 -13.23
CA ASP A 202 -10.30 -3.17 -12.10
C ASP A 202 -9.64 -1.91 -11.55
N GLY A 203 -9.22 -0.99 -12.43
CA GLY A 203 -8.62 0.28 -11.99
C GLY A 203 -9.60 1.14 -11.19
N ILE A 204 -10.84 1.23 -11.64
CA ILE A 204 -11.90 1.98 -10.94
C ILE A 204 -12.23 1.29 -9.60
N LEU A 205 -12.36 -0.03 -9.60
CA LEU A 205 -12.64 -0.82 -8.40
C LEU A 205 -11.53 -0.66 -7.35
N LEU A 206 -10.26 -0.73 -7.77
CA LEU A 206 -9.10 -0.49 -6.91
C LEU A 206 -9.18 0.90 -6.29
N PHE A 207 -9.40 1.94 -7.09
CA PHE A 207 -9.48 3.31 -6.56
C PHE A 207 -10.67 3.50 -5.61
N ARG A 208 -11.81 2.88 -5.86
CA ARG A 208 -12.97 2.91 -4.94
C ARG A 208 -12.63 2.28 -3.59
N GLU A 209 -11.94 1.14 -3.57
CA GLU A 209 -11.50 0.51 -2.31
C GLU A 209 -10.46 1.35 -1.56
N ILE A 210 -9.58 2.04 -2.29
CA ILE A 210 -8.61 2.96 -1.70
C ILE A 210 -9.31 4.18 -1.08
N SER A 211 -10.23 4.80 -1.81
CA SER A 211 -11.05 5.90 -1.30
C SER A 211 -11.82 5.49 -0.05
N LYS A 212 -12.46 4.31 -0.05
CA LYS A 212 -13.15 3.77 1.12
C LYS A 212 -12.21 3.55 2.31
N THR A 213 -11.02 2.98 2.08
CA THR A 213 -10.00 2.77 3.12
C THR A 213 -9.57 4.10 3.76
N LEU A 214 -9.30 5.11 2.94
CA LEU A 214 -8.94 6.45 3.38
C LEU A 214 -10.05 7.06 4.23
N VAL A 215 -11.30 7.01 3.76
CA VAL A 215 -12.47 7.54 4.50
C VAL A 215 -12.65 6.84 5.85
N THR A 216 -12.57 5.51 5.87
CA THR A 216 -12.71 4.71 7.09
C THR A 216 -11.68 5.09 8.15
N TYR A 217 -10.40 5.19 7.77
CA TYR A 217 -9.34 5.56 8.70
C TYR A 217 -9.39 7.04 9.09
N GLY A 218 -9.50 7.93 8.09
CA GLY A 218 -9.38 9.37 8.27
C GLY A 218 -10.52 10.00 9.07
N SER A 219 -11.75 9.50 8.94
CA SER A 219 -12.88 9.96 9.75
C SER A 219 -12.78 9.53 11.22
N ARG A 220 -12.19 8.37 11.50
CA ARG A 220 -12.13 7.78 12.84
C ARG A 220 -10.89 8.18 13.62
N ILE A 221 -9.75 8.42 12.95
CA ILE A 221 -8.52 8.82 13.66
C ILE A 221 -8.65 10.19 14.35
N GLN A 222 -9.57 11.05 13.88
CA GLN A 222 -9.88 12.34 14.50
C GLN A 222 -10.56 12.20 15.87
N THR A 223 -11.31 11.13 16.11
CA THR A 223 -12.05 10.93 17.37
C THR A 223 -11.14 10.48 18.52
N VAL A 224 -9.88 10.14 18.23
CA VAL A 224 -8.92 9.68 19.24
C VAL A 224 -8.10 10.88 19.74
N SER A 225 -8.55 11.47 20.84
CA SER A 225 -8.14 12.81 21.29
C SER A 225 -7.11 12.88 22.42
N SER A 226 -6.50 11.77 22.85
CA SER A 226 -5.46 11.82 23.90
C SER A 226 -4.27 10.92 23.58
N TYR A 227 -3.15 11.52 23.16
CA TYR A 227 -1.87 10.83 23.08
C TYR A 227 -0.87 11.53 23.99
N PRO A 228 -0.13 10.81 24.84
CA PRO A 228 1.08 11.36 25.44
C PRO A 228 2.03 11.76 24.29
N SER A 229 2.62 12.96 24.37
CA SER A 229 3.44 13.56 23.30
C SER A 229 4.51 12.62 22.74
N ASP A 230 5.03 11.74 23.59
CA ASP A 230 6.06 10.75 23.29
C ASP A 230 5.60 9.61 22.33
N LYS A 231 4.29 9.40 22.18
CA LYS A 231 3.71 8.37 21.29
C LYS A 231 2.93 8.92 20.10
N LEU A 232 2.75 10.25 20.00
CA LEU A 232 1.96 10.92 18.97
C LEU A 232 2.32 10.46 17.55
N TYR A 233 3.63 10.33 17.26
CA TYR A 233 4.08 9.90 15.94
C TYR A 233 3.63 8.47 15.62
N ASN A 234 3.84 7.54 16.55
CA ASN A 234 3.57 6.12 16.31
C ASN A 234 2.08 5.80 16.26
N THR A 235 1.26 6.52 17.01
CA THR A 235 -0.18 6.27 17.12
C THR A 235 -0.99 6.99 16.05
N LYS A 236 -0.62 8.23 15.68
CA LYS A 236 -1.40 9.06 14.75
C LYS A 236 -0.64 9.41 13.48
N LEU A 237 0.50 10.11 13.61
CA LEU A 237 1.15 10.75 12.46
C LEU A 237 1.70 9.77 11.44
N LYS A 238 2.16 8.59 11.88
CA LYS A 238 2.65 7.53 10.99
C LYS A 238 1.55 6.99 10.08
N GLY A 239 0.34 6.78 10.60
CA GLY A 239 -0.80 6.34 9.81
C GLY A 239 -1.25 7.42 8.82
N ILE A 240 -1.24 8.70 9.24
CA ILE A 240 -1.52 9.85 8.36
C ILE A 240 -0.49 9.93 7.22
N SER A 241 0.80 9.78 7.53
CA SER A 241 1.86 9.77 6.52
C SER A 241 1.69 8.63 5.50
N ILE A 242 1.22 7.46 5.93
CA ILE A 242 0.91 6.35 5.01
C ILE A 242 -0.30 6.70 4.14
N CYS A 243 -1.34 7.33 4.70
CA CYS A 243 -2.50 7.79 3.95
C CYS A 243 -2.12 8.84 2.89
N PHE A 244 -1.23 9.78 3.21
CA PHE A 244 -0.76 10.76 2.24
C PHE A 244 -0.01 10.10 1.08
N ASN A 245 0.89 9.16 1.36
CA ASN A 245 1.59 8.39 0.32
C ASN A 245 0.63 7.55 -0.52
N MET A 246 -0.38 6.94 0.10
CA MET A 246 -1.41 6.15 -0.58
C MET A 246 -2.22 7.01 -1.54
N LEU A 247 -2.70 8.17 -1.07
CA LEU A 247 -3.45 9.10 -1.92
C LEU A 247 -2.58 9.62 -3.07
N LYS A 248 -1.32 9.98 -2.78
CA LYS A 248 -0.36 10.42 -3.80
C LYS A 248 -0.23 9.39 -4.90
N ALA A 249 0.03 8.13 -4.53
CA ALA A 249 0.21 7.03 -5.48
C ALA A 249 -1.08 6.71 -6.26
N ALA A 250 -2.25 6.85 -5.61
CA ALA A 250 -3.54 6.65 -6.27
C ALA A 250 -3.83 7.73 -7.34
N LEU A 251 -3.50 9.00 -7.06
CA LEU A 251 -3.73 10.10 -7.99
C LEU A 251 -2.70 10.12 -9.13
N SER A 252 -1.42 9.86 -8.84
CA SER A 252 -0.35 9.84 -9.86
C SER A 252 -0.20 8.48 -10.57
N GLY A 253 -1.10 7.53 -10.34
CA GLY A 253 -0.93 6.15 -10.79
C GLY A 253 -1.20 5.92 -12.27
N GLY A 254 -1.98 6.79 -12.92
CA GLY A 254 -2.30 6.71 -14.35
C GLY A 254 -3.23 5.56 -14.76
N TYR A 255 -3.80 4.83 -13.79
CA TYR A 255 -4.62 3.63 -14.02
C TYR A 255 -6.13 3.87 -13.95
N VAL A 256 -6.56 5.09 -13.63
CA VAL A 256 -7.97 5.50 -13.59
C VAL A 256 -8.15 6.81 -14.34
N ASN A 257 -9.20 6.87 -15.15
CA ASN A 257 -9.66 8.13 -15.70
C ASN A 257 -10.70 8.76 -14.76
N PHE A 258 -10.25 9.74 -13.97
CA PHE A 258 -11.11 10.45 -13.02
C PHE A 258 -12.23 11.26 -13.69
N GLY A 259 -12.06 11.67 -14.94
CA GLY A 259 -13.13 12.32 -15.72
C GLY A 259 -14.30 11.37 -15.96
N VAL A 260 -14.01 10.11 -16.30
CA VAL A 260 -15.02 9.07 -16.50
C VAL A 260 -15.77 8.77 -15.20
N MET A 261 -15.07 8.69 -14.07
CA MET A 261 -15.71 8.51 -12.76
C MET A 261 -16.75 9.59 -12.46
N ARG A 262 -16.42 10.86 -12.74
CA ARG A 262 -17.36 11.98 -12.54
C ARG A 262 -18.57 11.91 -13.47
N LEU A 263 -18.39 11.47 -14.72
CA LEU A 263 -19.51 11.30 -15.66
C LEU A 263 -20.52 10.25 -15.19
N TYR A 264 -20.06 9.22 -14.47
CA TYR A 264 -20.93 8.21 -13.87
C TYR A 264 -21.43 8.56 -12.45
N GLY A 265 -21.12 9.75 -11.94
CA GLY A 265 -21.55 10.20 -10.62
C GLY A 265 -20.83 9.50 -9.46
N ASP A 266 -19.63 8.95 -9.68
CA ASP A 266 -18.85 8.31 -8.62
C ASP A 266 -18.15 9.37 -7.75
N SER A 267 -18.49 9.40 -6.46
CA SER A 267 -17.97 10.37 -5.49
C SER A 267 -16.65 9.95 -4.82
N SER A 268 -16.03 8.83 -5.23
CA SER A 268 -14.83 8.31 -4.58
C SER A 268 -13.64 9.28 -4.63
N LEU A 269 -13.50 10.07 -5.70
CA LEU A 269 -12.43 11.07 -5.78
C LEU A 269 -12.65 12.21 -4.79
N ASP A 270 -13.87 12.76 -4.76
CA ASP A 270 -14.24 13.86 -3.85
C ASP A 270 -14.10 13.43 -2.39
N ASN A 271 -14.52 12.19 -2.08
CA ASN A 271 -14.35 11.58 -0.77
C ASN A 271 -12.86 11.45 -0.39
N ALA A 272 -12.00 11.01 -1.31
CA ALA A 272 -10.57 10.83 -1.05
C ALA A 272 -9.87 12.18 -0.78
N ILE A 273 -10.17 13.21 -1.57
CA ILE A 273 -9.64 14.58 -1.38
C ILE A 273 -10.21 15.20 -0.10
N GLY A 274 -11.50 15.00 0.18
CA GLY A 274 -12.14 15.50 1.42
C GLY A 274 -11.52 14.90 2.68
N VAL A 275 -11.07 13.64 2.63
CA VAL A 275 -10.32 13.03 3.73
C VAL A 275 -8.92 13.63 3.88
N PHE A 276 -8.24 13.96 2.78
CA PHE A 276 -6.95 14.64 2.86
C PHE A 276 -7.06 15.95 3.64
N VAL A 277 -8.08 16.76 3.36
CA VAL A 277 -8.34 18.02 4.08
C VAL A 277 -8.61 17.76 5.56
N LYS A 278 -9.46 16.79 5.89
CA LYS A 278 -9.75 16.39 7.28
C LYS A 278 -8.49 15.93 8.03
N LEU A 279 -7.63 15.17 7.37
CA LEU A 279 -6.37 14.72 7.96
C LEU A 279 -5.40 15.89 8.16
N LEU A 280 -5.37 16.84 7.22
CA LEU A 280 -4.55 18.04 7.29
C LEU A 280 -4.92 18.92 8.49
N GLU A 281 -6.22 19.19 8.67
CA GLU A 281 -6.73 19.93 9.83
C GLU A 281 -6.40 19.26 11.17
N SER A 282 -6.22 17.94 11.17
CA SER A 282 -5.89 17.17 12.37
C SER A 282 -4.41 17.25 12.76
N VAL A 283 -3.55 17.83 11.92
CA VAL A 283 -2.10 17.92 12.12
C VAL A 283 -1.70 19.39 12.32
N GLU A 284 -1.07 19.67 13.46
CA GLU A 284 -0.50 20.99 13.70
C GLU A 284 0.66 21.28 12.74
N GLN A 285 0.74 22.51 12.24
CA GLN A 285 1.75 22.94 11.26
C GLN A 285 3.19 22.68 11.73
N ARG A 286 3.47 22.86 13.03
CA ARG A 286 4.80 22.59 13.63
C ARG A 286 5.24 21.14 13.45
N ASN A 287 4.31 20.20 13.59
CA ASN A 287 4.59 18.77 13.46
C ASN A 287 4.93 18.36 12.02
N LEU A 288 4.50 19.14 11.01
CA LEU A 288 4.78 18.81 9.61
C LEU A 288 6.27 18.85 9.31
N LEU A 289 6.98 19.87 9.81
CA LEU A 289 8.42 20.03 9.58
C LEU A 289 9.30 19.27 10.58
N GLU A 290 8.80 19.02 11.80
CA GLU A 290 9.53 18.28 12.82
C GLU A 290 9.74 16.79 12.45
N TYR A 291 8.77 16.17 11.76
CA TYR A 291 8.82 14.76 11.40
C TYR A 291 9.12 14.55 9.90
N PRO A 292 10.35 14.17 9.50
CA PRO A 292 10.76 14.14 8.09
C PRO A 292 9.92 13.23 7.18
N LYS A 293 9.48 12.08 7.71
CA LYS A 293 8.64 11.13 6.95
C LYS A 293 7.24 11.71 6.67
N LEU A 294 6.69 12.43 7.64
CA LEU A 294 5.40 13.11 7.49
C LEU A 294 5.55 14.26 6.49
N SER A 295 6.56 15.11 6.69
CA SER A 295 6.92 16.22 5.80
C SER A 295 7.00 15.76 4.34
N LYS A 296 7.85 14.76 4.06
CA LYS A 296 8.02 14.22 2.70
C LYS A 296 6.71 13.70 2.12
N SER A 297 5.92 12.94 2.88
CA SER A 297 4.63 12.42 2.40
C SER A 297 3.60 13.51 2.14
N TYR A 298 3.62 14.58 2.92
CA TYR A 298 2.71 15.71 2.79
C TYR A 298 3.07 16.55 1.55
N TYR A 299 4.29 17.04 1.45
CA TYR A 299 4.69 17.94 0.36
C TYR A 299 4.62 17.27 -1.02
N THR A 300 5.02 15.99 -1.12
CA THR A 300 4.87 15.23 -2.37
C THR A 300 3.41 14.99 -2.78
N LEU A 301 2.50 14.88 -1.80
CA LEU A 301 1.08 14.82 -2.08
C LEU A 301 0.54 16.17 -2.53
N VAL A 302 0.91 17.26 -1.85
CA VAL A 302 0.49 18.63 -2.23
C VAL A 302 0.90 18.93 -3.66
N GLU A 303 2.16 18.68 -4.02
CA GLU A 303 2.67 18.79 -5.40
C GLU A 303 1.77 18.03 -6.39
N THR A 304 1.53 16.74 -6.15
CA THR A 304 0.71 15.89 -7.03
C THR A 304 -0.73 16.39 -7.18
N VAL A 305 -1.35 16.84 -6.08
CA VAL A 305 -2.73 17.33 -6.11
C VAL A 305 -2.82 18.68 -6.83
N THR A 306 -1.83 19.57 -6.65
CA THR A 306 -1.76 20.84 -7.37
C THR A 306 -1.48 20.66 -8.87
N GLU A 307 -0.75 19.61 -9.25
CA GLU A 307 -0.46 19.33 -10.66
C GLU A 307 -1.68 18.79 -11.42
N HIS A 308 -2.39 17.80 -10.87
CA HIS A 308 -3.43 17.08 -11.60
C HIS A 308 -4.87 17.42 -11.19
N HIS A 309 -5.07 18.02 -10.01
CA HIS A 309 -6.39 18.16 -9.38
C HIS A 309 -6.61 19.56 -8.76
N ILE A 310 -5.96 20.58 -9.29
CA ILE A 310 -6.06 21.96 -8.78
C ILE A 310 -7.48 22.51 -8.73
N ASP A 311 -8.34 22.13 -9.68
CA ASP A 311 -9.76 22.51 -9.67
C ASP A 311 -10.50 22.07 -8.39
N HIS A 312 -10.03 21.00 -7.73
CA HIS A 312 -10.65 20.50 -6.49
C HIS A 312 -10.10 21.24 -5.29
N ILE A 313 -8.80 21.56 -5.29
CA ILE A 313 -8.16 22.39 -4.26
C ILE A 313 -8.78 23.79 -4.21
N CYS A 314 -9.03 24.41 -5.37
CA CYS A 314 -9.59 25.75 -5.42
C CYS A 314 -11.08 25.84 -5.06
N LYS A 315 -11.77 24.69 -4.95
CA LYS A 315 -13.14 24.58 -4.44
C LYS A 315 -13.20 24.35 -2.93
N LEU A 316 -12.07 24.14 -2.27
CA LEU A 316 -12.00 23.96 -0.82
C LEU A 316 -12.33 25.26 -0.08
N ASP A 317 -12.60 25.13 1.22
CA ASP A 317 -12.78 26.27 2.11
C ASP A 317 -11.55 27.19 2.05
N PRO A 318 -11.73 28.52 1.94
CA PRO A 318 -10.63 29.48 1.96
C PRO A 318 -9.63 29.27 3.11
N GLN A 319 -10.08 28.82 4.29
CA GLN A 319 -9.17 28.57 5.42
C GLN A 319 -8.19 27.41 5.15
N VAL A 320 -8.67 26.35 4.51
CA VAL A 320 -7.85 25.18 4.16
C VAL A 320 -6.85 25.54 3.07
N LEU A 321 -7.30 26.28 2.04
CA LEU A 321 -6.42 26.75 0.99
C LEU A 321 -5.32 27.67 1.54
N MET A 322 -5.66 28.54 2.49
CA MET A 322 -4.68 29.36 3.19
C MET A 322 -3.66 28.53 3.96
N TYR A 323 -4.10 27.48 4.65
CA TYR A 323 -3.20 26.55 5.34
C TYR A 323 -2.23 25.86 4.35
N ILE A 324 -2.72 25.42 3.19
CA ILE A 324 -1.87 24.81 2.15
C ILE A 324 -0.84 25.83 1.66
N ILE A 325 -1.25 27.06 1.34
CA ILE A 325 -0.32 28.11 0.88
C ILE A 325 0.71 28.46 1.95
N SER A 326 0.32 28.59 3.22
CA SER A 326 1.26 28.90 4.30
C SER A 326 2.27 27.79 4.54
N THR A 327 1.82 26.53 4.50
CA THR A 327 2.73 25.38 4.63
C THR A 327 3.67 25.22 3.44
N VAL A 328 3.22 25.52 2.22
CA VAL A 328 4.08 25.56 1.02
C VAL A 328 5.12 26.68 1.16
N SER A 329 4.72 27.87 1.61
CA SER A 329 5.65 28.98 1.86
C SER A 329 6.71 28.64 2.90
N GLU A 330 6.36 27.94 3.98
CA GLU A 330 7.31 27.48 4.99
C GLU A 330 8.19 26.33 4.48
N GLY A 331 7.64 25.49 3.60
CA GLY A 331 8.36 24.41 2.94
C GLY A 331 9.43 24.89 1.95
N LEU A 332 9.29 26.10 1.38
CA LEU A 332 10.31 26.71 0.51
C LEU A 332 11.64 26.91 1.24
N THR A 333 11.60 27.23 2.54
CA THR A 333 12.80 27.41 3.37
C THR A 333 13.25 26.12 4.07
N ALA A 334 12.69 24.96 3.68
CA ALA A 334 13.11 23.68 4.24
C ALA A 334 14.51 23.29 3.76
N LEU A 335 15.30 22.69 4.65
CA LEU A 335 16.66 22.22 4.36
C LEU A 335 16.73 21.09 3.32
N ASP A 336 15.64 20.34 3.13
CA ASP A 336 15.58 19.25 2.15
C ASP A 336 15.23 19.82 0.77
N LEU A 337 16.20 19.74 -0.15
CA LEU A 337 16.07 20.22 -1.52
C LEU A 337 14.88 19.59 -2.26
N GLY A 338 14.54 18.34 -1.95
CA GLY A 338 13.38 17.67 -2.54
C GLY A 338 12.06 18.33 -2.15
N ILE A 339 11.96 18.78 -0.89
CA ILE A 339 10.77 19.47 -0.38
C ILE A 339 10.69 20.88 -0.95
N SER A 340 11.80 21.63 -0.95
CA SER A 340 11.83 22.99 -1.48
C SER A 340 11.46 23.01 -2.97
N THR A 341 12.03 22.11 -3.77
CA THR A 341 11.69 21.96 -5.20
C THR A 341 10.21 21.64 -5.41
N GLY A 342 9.67 20.65 -4.68
CA GLY A 342 8.26 20.29 -4.78
C GLY A 342 7.32 21.42 -4.36
N CYS A 343 7.71 22.24 -3.37
CA CYS A 343 6.99 23.44 -2.97
C CYS A 343 6.99 24.51 -4.07
N CYS A 344 8.13 24.71 -4.76
CA CYS A 344 8.22 25.61 -5.91
C CYS A 344 7.29 25.17 -7.04
N SER A 345 7.30 23.88 -7.39
CA SER A 345 6.39 23.32 -8.41
C SER A 345 4.93 23.46 -8.02
N ALA A 346 4.57 23.15 -6.77
CA ALA A 346 3.21 23.32 -6.27
C ALA A 346 2.76 24.79 -6.35
N LEU A 347 3.63 25.72 -5.98
CA LEU A 347 3.37 27.16 -6.05
C LEU A 347 3.21 27.63 -7.49
N ASP A 348 4.05 27.18 -8.42
CA ASP A 348 3.92 27.49 -9.85
C ASP A 348 2.58 27.03 -10.42
N HIS A 349 2.16 25.80 -10.13
CA HIS A 349 0.84 25.29 -10.53
C HIS A 349 -0.31 26.14 -9.97
N ILE A 350 -0.22 26.50 -8.69
CA ILE A 350 -1.21 27.34 -8.02
C ILE A 350 -1.31 28.71 -8.69
N ILE A 351 -0.18 29.40 -8.86
CA ILE A 351 -0.14 30.74 -9.47
C ILE A 351 -0.58 30.69 -10.94
N SER A 352 -0.10 29.72 -11.71
CA SER A 352 -0.47 29.55 -13.12
C SER A 352 -1.97 29.34 -13.30
N TYR A 353 -2.60 28.56 -12.42
CA TYR A 353 -4.04 28.35 -12.43
C TYR A 353 -4.81 29.64 -12.09
N PHE A 354 -4.40 30.34 -11.02
CA PHE A 354 -5.00 31.62 -10.66
C PHE A 354 -4.89 32.64 -11.79
N PHE A 355 -3.71 32.78 -12.39
CA PHE A 355 -3.48 33.70 -13.51
C PHE A 355 -4.34 33.37 -14.72
N THR A 356 -4.40 32.10 -15.10
CA THR A 356 -5.25 31.63 -16.21
C THR A 356 -6.73 31.92 -15.96
N ASN A 357 -7.20 31.78 -14.74
CA ASN A 357 -8.58 32.06 -14.37
C ASN A 357 -8.89 33.57 -14.29
N CYS A 358 -7.96 34.39 -13.81
CA CYS A 358 -8.08 35.85 -13.88
C CYS A 358 -8.18 36.35 -15.33
N GLN A 359 -7.38 35.79 -16.25
CA GLN A 359 -7.47 36.14 -17.67
C GLN A 359 -8.79 35.74 -18.31
N LYS A 360 -9.37 34.60 -17.90
CA LYS A 360 -10.68 34.13 -18.38
C LYS A 360 -11.82 34.98 -17.81
N ALA A 361 -11.74 35.40 -16.55
CA ALA A 361 -12.72 36.28 -15.92
C ALA A 361 -12.79 37.66 -16.61
N ASN A 362 -11.65 38.22 -17.02
CA ASN A 362 -11.60 39.47 -17.81
C ASN A 362 -12.20 39.34 -19.23
N LYS A 363 -12.49 38.13 -19.71
CA LYS A 363 -13.05 37.88 -21.05
C LYS A 363 -14.54 37.48 -21.05
N ASN A 364 -15.09 36.93 -19.97
CA ASN A 364 -16.46 36.43 -19.90
C ASN A 364 -17.20 36.94 -18.65
N ASP A 365 -18.10 37.92 -18.83
CA ASP A 365 -18.85 38.63 -17.79
C ASP A 365 -20.07 37.84 -17.23
N SER A 366 -20.03 36.51 -17.24
CA SER A 366 -21.14 35.70 -16.74
C SER A 366 -20.72 34.31 -16.30
N THR A 367 -20.56 34.11 -14.98
CA THR A 367 -20.97 32.90 -14.24
C THR A 367 -20.63 33.07 -12.75
N LYS A 368 -21.65 32.96 -11.89
CA LYS A 368 -21.63 33.31 -10.46
C LYS A 368 -20.84 32.35 -9.54
N ASP A 369 -20.15 31.35 -10.08
CA ASP A 369 -19.39 30.35 -9.29
C ASP A 369 -17.91 30.69 -9.06
N GLN A 370 -17.43 31.85 -9.53
CA GLN A 370 -16.00 32.22 -9.57
C GLN A 370 -15.42 32.82 -8.27
N HIS A 371 -16.10 32.72 -7.12
CA HIS A 371 -15.85 33.63 -6.00
C HIS A 371 -14.91 33.19 -4.88
N ALA A 372 -14.35 31.97 -4.84
CA ALA A 372 -13.38 31.62 -3.78
C ALA A 372 -11.95 32.05 -4.15
N ALA A 373 -11.51 31.68 -5.35
CA ALA A 373 -10.16 31.92 -5.86
C ALA A 373 -9.83 33.41 -6.05
N LEU A 374 -10.76 34.18 -6.65
CA LEU A 374 -10.60 35.61 -6.86
C LEU A 374 -10.71 36.42 -5.54
N LYS A 375 -11.60 36.02 -4.62
CA LYS A 375 -11.66 36.66 -3.29
C LYS A 375 -10.39 36.45 -2.48
N LEU A 376 -9.72 35.30 -2.63
CA LEU A 376 -8.45 35.01 -1.96
C LEU A 376 -7.29 35.88 -2.46
N LEU A 377 -7.27 36.17 -3.77
CA LEU A 377 -6.31 37.10 -4.39
C LEU A 377 -6.52 38.53 -3.92
N ASP A 378 -7.77 38.98 -3.83
CA ASP A 378 -8.10 40.33 -3.36
C ASP A 378 -7.87 40.49 -1.84
N LEU A 379 -8.06 39.44 -1.03
CA LEU A 379 -7.91 39.55 0.43
C LEU A 379 -6.45 39.55 0.92
N ARG A 380 -5.49 38.99 0.16
CA ARG A 380 -4.15 38.66 0.69
C ARG A 380 -3.04 38.63 -0.38
N SER A 381 -2.97 39.64 -1.25
CA SER A 381 -1.83 39.84 -2.18
C SER A 381 -0.46 39.86 -1.46
N GLU A 382 -0.44 40.21 -0.18
CA GLU A 382 0.74 40.23 0.69
C GLU A 382 1.41 38.86 0.86
N ILE A 383 0.67 37.74 0.88
CA ILE A 383 1.28 36.40 1.06
C ILE A 383 2.01 35.99 -0.23
N PHE A 384 1.42 36.28 -1.39
CA PHE A 384 2.09 36.04 -2.67
C PHE A 384 3.32 36.94 -2.82
N GLN A 385 3.26 38.19 -2.36
CA GLN A 385 4.42 39.09 -2.32
C GLN A 385 5.51 38.57 -1.37
N GLN A 386 5.15 38.07 -0.19
CA GLN A 386 6.09 37.45 0.76
C GLN A 386 6.71 36.18 0.18
N MET A 387 5.93 35.30 -0.45
CA MET A 387 6.45 34.10 -1.10
C MET A 387 7.41 34.44 -2.24
N LEU A 388 7.07 35.41 -3.09
CA LEU A 388 7.94 35.88 -4.17
C LEU A 388 9.24 36.50 -3.61
N ALA A 389 9.14 37.27 -2.52
CA ALA A 389 10.30 37.83 -1.83
C ALA A 389 11.17 36.74 -1.20
N THR A 390 10.58 35.68 -0.64
CA THR A 390 11.32 34.53 -0.09
C THR A 390 12.01 33.75 -1.21
N ILE A 391 11.34 33.49 -2.33
CA ILE A 391 11.95 32.85 -3.51
C ILE A 391 13.11 33.70 -4.04
N MET A 392 12.90 35.01 -4.19
CA MET A 392 13.96 35.93 -4.60
C MET A 392 15.12 35.95 -3.61
N ASN A 393 14.86 35.93 -2.31
CA ASN A 393 15.92 35.86 -1.30
C ASN A 393 16.68 34.54 -1.34
N ILE A 394 15.99 33.41 -1.56
CA ILE A 394 16.62 32.10 -1.75
C ILE A 394 17.53 32.13 -2.99
N VAL A 395 17.03 32.61 -4.14
CA VAL A 395 17.81 32.71 -5.39
C VAL A 395 18.98 33.69 -5.27
N MET A 396 18.82 34.78 -4.52
CA MET A 396 19.82 35.84 -4.41
C MET A 396 20.90 35.57 -3.34
N PHE A 397 20.58 34.81 -2.28
CA PHE A 397 21.45 34.66 -1.11
C PHE A 397 21.81 33.21 -0.75
N GLU A 398 21.05 32.20 -1.17
CA GLU A 398 21.54 30.83 -1.11
C GLU A 398 22.44 30.58 -2.32
N ASP A 399 23.65 30.08 -2.09
CA ASP A 399 24.54 29.61 -3.16
C ASP A 399 23.77 28.59 -4.00
N CYS A 400 23.28 29.05 -5.16
CA CYS A 400 22.51 28.27 -6.09
C CYS A 400 23.34 27.06 -6.52
N ARG A 401 23.17 25.92 -5.85
CA ARG A 401 23.68 24.62 -6.33
C ARG A 401 22.93 24.11 -7.57
N ASN A 402 21.94 24.88 -8.06
CA ASN A 402 21.02 24.52 -9.14
C ASN A 402 21.12 25.44 -10.38
N MET A 403 22.31 25.98 -10.69
CA MET A 403 22.67 26.31 -12.08
C MET A 403 23.66 25.29 -12.63
#